data_AF-A0A7U7EV42-F1
#
_entry.id   AF-A0A7U7EV42-F1
#
_cell.length_a   1.000
_cell.length_b   1.000
_cell.length_c   1.000
_cell.angle_alpha   90.00
_cell.angle_beta   90.00
_cell.angle_gamma   90.00
#
_symmetry.space_group_name_H-M   'P 1'
#
loop_
_entity.id
_entity.type
_entity.pdbx_description
1 polymer ?
#
loop_
_entity_poly.entity_id
_entity_poly.type
_entity_poly.pdbx_seq_one_letter_code
_entity_poly.pdbx_strand_id
1 'polypeptide(L)'
;MNIQEATKIATKNLVSMTRKDWKESHRTKILPTNDSFLQCIISNSDGTNLIRYWQPSADDLMANDWEVINPTRDQELLKQF
;
A
#
# COMPACT_ATOMS: atom_id res chain seq x y z
N MET A 1 5.09 -4.00 11.82
CA MET A 1 4.57 -5.33 11.43
C MET A 1 5.44 -5.84 10.30
N ASN A 2 5.42 -7.14 10.02
CA ASN A 2 5.99 -7.61 8.76
C ASN A 2 5.03 -7.32 7.59
N ILE A 3 5.52 -7.51 6.36
CA ILE A 3 4.73 -7.23 5.16
C ILE A 3 3.45 -8.08 5.07
N GLN A 4 3.49 -9.36 5.45
CA GLN A 4 2.32 -10.25 5.38
C GLN A 4 1.21 -9.84 6.35
N GLU A 5 1.58 -9.49 7.58
CA GLU A 5 0.65 -8.99 8.59
C GLU A 5 -0.03 -7.70 8.11
N ALA A 6 0.76 -6.75 7.60
CA ALA A 6 0.25 -5.50 7.06
C ALA A 6 -0.68 -5.75 5.87
N THR A 7 -0.33 -6.64 4.92
CA THR A 7 -1.19 -7.00 3.79
C THR A 7 -2.53 -7.58 4.25
N LYS A 8 -2.53 -8.53 5.20
CA LYS A 8 -3.77 -9.11 5.71
C LYS A 8 -4.70 -8.06 6.32
N ILE A 9 -4.16 -7.14 7.11
CA ILE A 9 -4.94 -6.07 7.76
C ILE A 9 -5.42 -5.05 6.71
N ALA A 10 -4.54 -4.64 5.79
CA ALA A 10 -4.83 -3.69 4.73
C ALA A 10 -5.96 -4.17 3.81
N THR A 11 -5.85 -5.40 3.30
CA THR A 11 -6.87 -5.99 2.42
C THR A 11 -8.21 -6.19 3.16
N LYS A 12 -8.19 -6.65 4.42
CA LYS A 12 -9.41 -6.82 5.21
C LYS A 12 -10.18 -5.51 5.41
N ASN A 13 -9.45 -4.41 5.59
CA ASN A 13 -10.03 -3.10 5.90
C ASN A 13 -10.15 -2.19 4.66
N LEU A 14 -9.70 -2.64 3.49
CA LEU A 14 -9.66 -1.86 2.24
C LEU A 14 -8.88 -0.54 2.40
N VAL A 15 -7.68 -0.63 2.98
CA VAL A 15 -6.80 0.52 3.24
C VAL A 15 -5.38 0.26 2.74
N SER A 16 -4.62 1.32 2.53
CA SER A 16 -3.21 1.24 2.14
C SER A 16 -2.28 0.86 3.30
N MET A 17 -1.07 0.43 2.95
CA MET A 17 0.05 0.18 3.85
C MET A 17 1.30 0.90 3.37
N THR A 18 2.26 1.13 4.28
CA THR A 18 3.55 1.73 3.97
C THR A 18 4.62 1.21 4.93
N ARG A 19 5.88 1.47 4.60
CA ARG A 19 7.00 1.36 5.53
C ARG A 19 7.22 2.69 6.25
N LYS A 20 7.61 2.64 7.52
CA LYS A 20 7.90 3.86 8.29
C LYS A 20 9.05 4.64 7.64
N ASP A 21 10.06 3.94 7.15
CA ASP A 21 11.23 4.54 6.49
C ASP A 21 10.88 5.28 5.19
N TRP A 22 9.74 4.97 4.56
CA TRP A 22 9.31 5.64 3.34
C TRP A 22 8.62 6.98 3.57
N LYS A 23 8.08 7.21 4.78
CA LYS A 23 7.36 8.46 5.10
C LYS A 23 8.24 9.69 4.93
N GLU A 24 9.54 9.55 5.15
CA GLU A 24 10.49 10.66 5.05
C GLU A 24 11.00 10.88 3.62
N SER A 25 11.13 9.81 2.83
CA SER A 25 11.85 9.85 1.56
C SER A 25 10.95 9.95 0.33
N HIS A 26 9.83 9.21 0.29
CA HIS A 26 9.00 9.08 -0.93
C HIS A 26 7.49 9.11 -0.68
N ARG A 27 7.04 9.02 0.58
CA ARG A 27 5.63 9.00 1.01
C ARG A 27 4.74 8.06 0.18
N THR A 28 5.30 6.92 -0.19
CA THR A 28 4.66 5.89 -1.00
C THR A 28 3.62 5.13 -0.17
N LYS A 29 2.45 4.92 -0.74
CA LYS A 29 1.40 4.07 -0.18
C LYS A 29 1.14 2.90 -1.11
N ILE A 30 0.90 1.73 -0.54
CA ILE A 30 0.56 0.53 -1.29
C ILE A 30 -0.84 0.09 -0.90
N LEU A 31 -1.73 -0.03 -1.89
CA LEU A 31 -3.01 -0.69 -1.74
C LEU A 31 -2.88 -2.14 -2.23
N PRO A 32 -2.86 -3.13 -1.33
CA PRO A 32 -2.88 -4.53 -1.73
C PRO A 32 -4.29 -4.90 -2.20
N THR A 33 -4.39 -5.41 -3.43
CA THR A 33 -5.65 -5.91 -3.99
C THR A 33 -5.55 -7.41 -4.24
N ASN A 34 -6.70 -8.10 -4.17
CA ASN A 34 -6.81 -9.50 -4.58
C ASN A 34 -7.21 -9.64 -6.06
N ASP A 35 -7.34 -8.51 -6.77
CA ASP A 35 -7.72 -8.51 -8.17
C ASP A 35 -6.50 -8.81 -9.04
N SER A 36 -6.60 -9.87 -9.85
CA SER A 36 -5.48 -10.34 -10.67
C SER A 36 -5.10 -9.40 -11.81
N PHE A 37 -5.98 -8.46 -12.20
CA PHE A 37 -5.71 -7.44 -13.22
C PHE A 37 -5.11 -6.16 -12.61
N LEU A 38 -5.54 -5.79 -11.40
CA LEU A 38 -5.04 -4.60 -10.72
C LEU A 38 -3.72 -4.83 -9.97
N GLN A 39 -3.55 -6.02 -9.37
CA GLN A 39 -2.41 -6.36 -8.51
C GLN A 39 -2.24 -5.33 -7.38
N CYS A 40 -1.07 -5.24 -6.75
CA CYS A 40 -0.78 -4.15 -5.81
C CYS A 40 -0.68 -2.81 -6.54
N ILE A 41 -1.33 -1.78 -6.00
CA ILE A 41 -1.33 -0.42 -6.53
C ILE A 41 -0.49 0.47 -5.61
N ILE A 42 0.36 1.29 -6.21
CA ILE A 42 1.15 2.31 -5.53
C ILE A 42 0.49 3.66 -5.74
N SER A 43 0.40 4.46 -4.68
CA SER A 43 0.04 5.87 -4.76
C SER A 43 1.05 6.77 -4.06
N ASN A 44 1.19 7.99 -4.58
CA ASN A 44 1.84 9.08 -3.85
C ASN A 44 0.91 9.59 -2.72
N SER A 45 1.44 10.45 -1.85
CA SER A 45 0.71 10.90 -0.66
C SER A 45 -0.65 11.57 -0.94
N ASP A 46 -0.78 12.24 -2.09
CA ASP A 46 -1.96 12.96 -2.57
C ASP A 46 -2.88 12.10 -3.44
N GLY A 47 -2.49 10.88 -3.81
CA GLY A 47 -3.32 9.91 -4.54
C GLY A 47 -3.49 10.21 -6.03
N THR A 48 -2.72 11.15 -6.58
CA THR A 48 -2.83 11.61 -7.97
C THR A 48 -2.04 10.75 -8.95
N ASN A 49 -1.01 10.06 -8.48
CA ASN A 49 -0.19 9.18 -9.29
C ASN A 49 -0.39 7.74 -8.84
N LEU A 50 -1.00 6.93 -9.71
CA LEU A 50 -1.31 5.52 -9.47
C LEU A 50 -0.46 4.64 -10.40
N ILE A 51 0.35 3.77 -9.80
CA ILE A 51 1.19 2.83 -10.53
C ILE A 51 0.78 1.42 -10.11
N ARG A 52 0.52 0.55 -11.09
CA ARG A 52 0.22 -0.87 -10.85
C ARG A 52 1.50 -1.69 -10.73
N TYR A 53 1.38 -2.90 -10.20
CA TYR A 53 2.45 -3.91 -10.15
C TYR A 53 3.62 -3.54 -9.25
N TRP A 54 3.34 -3.12 -8.02
CA TRP A 54 4.42 -3.03 -7.03
C TRP A 54 5.07 -4.40 -6.80
N GLN A 55 6.40 -4.42 -6.87
CA GLN A 55 7.22 -5.58 -6.56
C GLN A 55 8.09 -5.26 -5.34
N PRO A 56 7.96 -6.00 -4.22
CA PRO A 56 8.79 -5.78 -3.06
C PRO A 56 10.25 -6.18 -3.35
N SER A 57 11.19 -5.37 -2.87
CA SER A 57 12.60 -5.75 -2.78
C SER A 57 12.85 -6.77 -1.67
N ALA A 58 14.05 -7.35 -1.61
CA ALA A 58 14.44 -8.21 -0.50
C ALA A 58 14.36 -7.48 0.86
N ASP A 59 14.72 -6.20 0.90
CA ASP A 59 14.61 -5.38 2.12
C ASP A 59 13.15 -5.23 2.54
N ASP A 60 12.26 -4.95 1.58
CA ASP A 60 10.81 -4.84 1.83
C ASP A 60 10.21 -6.12 2.41
N LEU A 61 10.64 -7.28 1.89
CA LEU A 61 10.19 -8.59 2.37
C LEU A 61 10.67 -8.90 3.80
N MET A 62 11.87 -8.44 4.16
CA MET A 62 12.49 -8.70 5.45
C MET A 62 12.17 -7.64 6.52
N ALA A 63 11.61 -6.50 6.11
CA ALA A 63 11.33 -5.39 7.00
C ALA A 63 10.19 -5.69 7.99
N ASN A 64 10.33 -5.13 9.20
CA ASN A 64 9.36 -5.24 10.29
C ASN A 64 8.71 -3.89 10.65
N ASP A 65 8.93 -2.88 9.83
CA ASP A 65 8.47 -1.51 10.01
C ASP A 65 7.20 -1.19 9.21
N TRP A 66 6.52 -2.21 8.67
CA TRP A 66 5.26 -2.02 7.96
C TRP A 66 4.14 -1.57 8.89
N GLU A 67 3.30 -0.69 8.37
CA GLU A 67 2.10 -0.20 9.03
C GLU A 67 0.96 0.03 8.03
N VAL A 68 -0.28 -0.13 8.50
CA VAL A 68 -1.46 0.25 7.73
C VAL A 68 -1.73 1.73 7.93
N ILE A 69 -1.94 2.43 6.83
CA ILE A 69 -2.39 3.82 6.84
C ILE A 69 -3.90 3.76 6.75
N ASN A 70 -4.60 4.51 7.59
CA ASN A 70 -6.05 4.55 7.55
C ASN A 70 -6.51 5.81 6.81
N PRO A 71 -7.10 5.71 5.61
CA PRO A 71 -7.55 6.89 4.91
C PRO A 71 -9.04 6.73 4.56
N THR A 72 -9.83 7.66 5.05
CA THR A 72 -11.13 8.03 4.45
C THR A 72 -11.02 8.25 2.91
N ARG A 73 -9.79 8.43 2.39
CA ARG A 73 -9.40 8.70 1.01
C ARG A 73 -9.25 7.46 0.09
N ASP A 74 -8.92 6.26 0.60
CA ASP A 74 -8.72 5.09 -0.29
C ASP A 74 -10.05 4.55 -0.83
N GLN A 75 -11.14 4.74 -0.08
CA GLN A 75 -12.49 4.45 -0.55
C GLN A 75 -12.92 5.34 -1.73
N GLU A 76 -12.35 6.54 -1.87
CA GLU A 76 -12.60 7.40 -3.03
C GLU A 76 -11.75 6.97 -4.24
N LEU A 77 -10.51 6.53 -4.03
CA LEU A 77 -9.62 6.03 -5.08
C LEU A 77 -10.19 4.76 -5.74
N LEU A 78 -10.77 3.85 -4.96
CA LEU A 78 -11.40 2.64 -5.47
C LEU A 78 -12.62 2.88 -6.37
N LYS A 79 -13.24 4.08 -6.33
CA LYS A 79 -14.37 4.45 -7.22
C LYS A 79 -13.93 4.85 -8.63
N GLN A 80 -12.63 4.96 -8.88
CA GLN A 80 -12.07 5.34 -10.18
C GLN A 80 -11.73 4.13 -11.08
N PHE A 81 -11.91 2.92 -10.54
CA PHE A 81 -11.80 1.64 -11.24
C PHE A 81 -13.17 0.98 -11.29
#